data_AF-W6RC80-F1
#
_entry.id   AF-W6RC80-F1
#
_cell.length_a   1.000
_cell.length_b   1.000
_cell.length_c   1.000
_cell.angle_alpha   90.00
_cell.angle_beta   90.00
_cell.angle_gamma   90.00
#
_symmetry.space_group_name_H-M   'P 1'
#
loop_
_entity.id
_entity.type
_entity.pdbx_description
1 polymer ?
#
loop_
_entity_poly.entity_id
_entity_poly.type
_entity_poly.pdbx_seq_one_letter_code
_entity_poly.pdbx_strand_id
1 'polypeptide(L)' 'MGTSYQQVLDDGRKRLALQYLTTTHLPLHEISQLLGFSDPSNFRRAFRKWTGKLPGDYRNEVP' A
#
# COMPACT_ATOMS: atom_id res chain seq x y z
N MET A 1 6.97 -12.30 -17.34
CA MET A 1 5.77 -13.08 -17.00
C MET A 1 5.69 -13.23 -15.47
N GLY A 2 5.30 -12.19 -14.74
CA GLY A 2 5.06 -12.29 -13.29
C GLY A 2 3.69 -12.92 -13.08
N THR A 3 3.68 -14.18 -12.67
CA THR A 3 2.55 -15.11 -12.71
C THR A 3 1.45 -14.73 -11.71
N SER A 4 0.21 -15.07 -12.04
CA SER A 4 -1.06 -14.78 -11.36
C SER A 4 -1.00 -14.67 -9.82
N TYR A 5 -0.20 -15.50 -9.14
CA TYR A 5 0.00 -15.42 -7.70
C TYR A 5 0.52 -14.06 -7.21
N GLN A 6 1.52 -13.48 -7.88
CA GLN A 6 2.03 -12.14 -7.51
C GLN A 6 0.96 -11.07 -7.70
N GLN A 7 0.12 -11.20 -8.73
CA GLN A 7 -0.97 -10.26 -8.98
C GLN A 7 -2.05 -10.35 -7.90
N VAL A 8 -2.45 -11.57 -7.52
CA VAL A 8 -3.43 -11.80 -6.44
C VAL A 8 -2.90 -11.29 -5.10
N LEU A 9 -1.61 -11.54 -4.82
CA LEU A 9 -0.96 -11.03 -3.61
C LEU A 9 -0.92 -9.49 -3.59
N ASP A 10 -0.54 -8.88 -4.71
CA ASP A 10 -0.50 -7.42 -4.86
C ASP A 10 -1.90 -6.80 -4.72
N ASP A 11 -2.94 -7.44 -5.28
CA ASP A 11 -4.33 -6.97 -5.15
C ASP A 11 -4.81 -7.04 -3.70
N GLY A 12 -4.47 -8.11 -2.97
CA GLY A 12 -4.77 -8.23 -1.55
C GLY A 12 -4.07 -7.15 -0.73
N ARG A 13 -2.76 -6.96 -0.95
CA ARG A 13 -1.98 -5.90 -0.29
C ARG A 13 -2.49 -4.51 -0.62
N LYS A 14 -2.87 -4.26 -1.88
CA LYS A 14 -3.45 -2.99 -2.34
C LYS A 14 -4.73 -2.68 -1.57
N ARG A 15 -5.66 -3.63 -1.47
CA ARG A 15 -6.93 -3.43 -0.75
C ARG A 15 -6.71 -3.06 0.72
N LEU A 16 -5.84 -3.81 1.40
CA LEU A 16 -5.49 -3.54 2.79
C LEU A 16 -4.78 -2.20 2.96
N ALA A 17 -3.86 -1.84 2.05
CA ALA A 17 -3.19 -0.54 2.08
C ALA A 17 -4.16 0.62 1.98
N LEU A 18 -5.11 0.55 1.04
CA LEU A 18 -6.14 1.58 0.88
C LEU A 18 -6.99 1.69 2.15
N GLN A 19 -7.44 0.56 2.69
CA GLN A 19 -8.23 0.53 3.92
C GLN A 19 -7.47 1.14 5.10
N TYR A 20 -6.20 0.76 5.34
CA TYR A 20 -5.43 1.33 6.45
C TYR A 20 -5.16 2.82 6.27
N LEU A 21 -4.97 3.31 5.04
CA LEU A 21 -4.73 4.73 4.81
C LEU A 21 -5.97 5.60 5.09
N THR A 22 -7.18 5.06 4.90
CA THR A 22 -8.43 5.82 5.02
C THR A 22 -9.19 5.59 6.33
N THR A 23 -9.03 4.41 6.95
CA THR A 23 -9.79 4.04 8.15
C THR A 23 -8.98 4.14 9.44
N THR A 24 -7.67 4.42 9.34
CA THR A 24 -6.78 4.48 10.50
C THR A 24 -5.82 5.66 10.41
N HIS A 25 -5.24 6.05 11.55
CA HIS A 25 -4.16 7.02 11.63
C HIS A 25 -2.77 6.38 11.71
N LEU A 26 -2.64 5.09 11.33
CA LEU A 26 -1.37 4.39 11.44
C LEU A 26 -0.29 5.10 10.60
N PRO A 27 0.93 5.27 11.11
CA PRO A 27 2.02 5.85 10.34
C PRO A 27 2.39 4.93 9.16
N LEU A 28 2.90 5.51 8.08
CA LEU A 28 3.20 4.77 6.84
C LEU A 28 4.18 3.60 7.05
N HIS A 29 5.08 3.71 8.04
CA HIS A 29 6.04 2.65 8.33
C HIS A 29 5.37 1.43 8.97
N GLU A 30 4.39 1.61 9.86
CA GLU A 30 3.60 0.51 10.42
C GLU A 30 2.74 -0.16 9.35
N ILE A 31 2.08 0.62 8.49
CA ILE A 31 1.32 0.08 7.35
C ILE A 31 2.20 -0.78 6.45
N SER A 32 3.43 -0.31 6.17
CA SER A 32 4.42 -1.07 5.40
C SER A 32 4.72 -2.43 6.06
N GLN A 33 4.97 -2.45 7.37
CA GLN A 33 5.25 -3.67 8.12
C GLN A 33 4.07 -4.63 8.15
N LEU A 34 2.84 -4.13 8.40
CA LEU A 34 1.61 -4.93 8.42
C LEU A 34 1.33 -5.62 7.08
N LEU A 35 1.73 -5.00 5.97
CA LEU A 35 1.58 -5.56 4.62
C LEU A 35 2.73 -6.49 4.20
N GLY A 36 3.71 -6.70 5.09
CA GLY A 36 4.86 -7.57 4.88
C GLY A 36 5.96 -6.96 4.00
N PHE A 37 6.07 -5.63 3.94
CA PHE A 37 7.20 -4.96 3.31
C PHE A 37 8.34 -4.78 4.29
N SER A 38 9.55 -5.10 3.85
CA SER A 38 10.79 -4.95 4.63
C SER A 38 11.20 -3.51 4.91
N ASP A 39 10.80 -2.57 4.05
CA ASP A 39 11.09 -1.15 4.18
C ASP A 39 9.95 -0.28 3.59
N PRO A 40 9.63 0.89 4.20
CA PRO A 40 8.60 1.80 3.71
C PRO A 40 8.80 2.29 2.27
N SER A 41 10.04 2.34 1.76
CA SER A 41 10.34 2.72 0.39
C SER A 41 9.83 1.69 -0.63
N ASN A 42 9.90 0.40 -0.28
CA ASN A 42 9.35 -0.67 -1.12
C ASN A 42 7.82 -0.59 -1.17
N PHE A 43 7.19 -0.35 -0.01
CA PHE A 43 5.75 -0.10 0.05
C PHE A 43 5.34 1.10 -0.80
N ARG A 44 6.02 2.25 -0.67
CA ARG A 44 5.74 3.45 -1.48
C ARG A 44 5.82 3.20 -2.99
N ARG A 45 6.85 2.46 -3.44
CA ARG A 45 6.99 2.09 -4.85
C ARG A 45 5.86 1.17 -5.33
N ALA A 46 5.52 0.15 -4.54
CA ALA A 46 4.44 -0.78 -4.85
C ALA A 46 3.08 -0.07 -4.88
N PHE A 47 2.79 0.74 -3.87
CA PHE A 47 1.56 1.53 -3.77
C PHE A 47 1.39 2.48 -4.95
N ARG A 48 2.46 3.20 -5.35
CA ARG A 48 2.44 4.05 -6.54
C ARG A 48 2.20 3.26 -7.82
N LYS A 49 2.81 2.07 -7.96
CA LYS A 49 2.55 1.18 -9.09
C LYS A 49 1.09 0.73 -9.14
N TRP A 50 0.46 0.49 -7.99
CA TRP A 50 -0.91 0.01 -7.90
C TRP A 50 -1.98 1.09 -8.07
N THR A 51 -1.70 2.33 -7.63
CA THR A 51 -2.70 3.40 -7.48
C THR A 51 -2.39 4.66 -8.30
N GLY A 52 -1.16 4.81 -8.77
CA GLY A 52 -0.67 6.03 -9.42
C GLY A 52 -0.29 7.15 -8.46
N LYS A 53 -0.54 7.03 -7.14
CA LYS A 53 -0.31 8.08 -6.14
C LYS A 53 0.67 7.66 -5.06
N LEU A 54 1.20 8.61 -4.29
CA LEU A 54 1.94 8.29 -3.07
C LEU A 54 0.96 7.99 -1.93
N PRO A 55 1.31 7.10 -0.98
CA PRO A 55 0.45 6.78 0.16
C PRO A 55 0.04 7.99 1.01
N GLY A 56 0.96 8.96 1.17
CA GLY A 56 0.71 10.19 1.93
C GLY A 56 -0.29 11.11 1.23
N ASP A 57 -0.11 11.31 -0.07
CA ASP A 57 -1.04 12.11 -0.88
C ASP A 57 -2.43 11.48 -0.87
N TYR A 58 -2.50 10.15 -1.05
CA TYR A 58 -3.77 9.42 -1.00
C TYR A 58 -4.49 9.58 0.33
N ARG A 59 -3.77 9.55 1.46
CA ARG A 59 -4.35 9.79 2.79
C ARG A 59 -4.92 11.20 2.93
N ASN A 60 -4.27 12.21 2.35
CA ASN A 60 -4.70 13.60 2.47
C ASN A 60 -5.87 13.95 1.53
N GLU A 61 -6.09 13.16 0.48
CA GLU A 61 -7.22 13.33 -0.44
C GLU A 61 -8.54 12.77 0.10
N VAL A 62 -8.46 11.82 1.02
CA VAL A 62 -9.66 11.23 1.63
C VAL A 62 -10.05 12.09 2.84
N PRO A 63 -11.31 12.59 2.89
CA PRO A 63 -11.78 13.48 3.93
C PRO A 63 -11.85 12.82 5.32
#